data_AF-A0A846C348-F1
#
_entry.id   AF-A0A846C348-F1
#
_cell.length_a   1.000
_cell.length_b   1.000
_cell.length_c   1.000
_cell.angle_alpha   90.00
_cell.angle_beta   90.00
_cell.angle_gamma   90.00
#
_symmetry.space_group_name_H-M   'P 1'
#
loop_
_entity.id
_entity.type
_entity.pdbx_description
1 polymer ?
#
loop_
_entity_poly.entity_id
_entity_poly.type
_entity_poly.pdbx_seq_one_letter_code
_entity_poly.pdbx_strand_id
1 'polypeptide(L)'
;MLTPKVTEALVLCIDNIDLIFPHPIAEDFLELLRSWHETAKRKNLWKKLRLIVVHSTEVYIRLNTHQSLFNVGKPIELPEFNLEQVRQLTEAYKLNLQVEQITQLTDLVGGHPFLLDEALSYLISHQNSTLSELLKKAPTNAGIYRSHLQ
;
A
#
# COMPACT_ATOMS: atom_id res chain seq x y z
N MET A 1 25.03 -26.66 15.80
CA MET A 1 23.81 -25.91 16.14
C MET A 1 22.72 -26.34 15.15
N LEU A 2 21.75 -27.13 15.60
CA LEU A 2 20.68 -27.68 14.76
C LEU A 2 19.59 -26.61 14.62
N THR A 3 19.57 -25.88 13.50
CA THR A 3 18.41 -25.05 13.17
C THR A 3 17.21 -25.98 12.95
N PRO A 4 16.03 -25.71 13.54
CA PRO A 4 14.83 -26.51 13.27
C PRO A 4 14.62 -26.64 11.76
N LYS A 5 14.34 -27.86 11.30
CA LYS A 5 14.13 -28.17 9.88
C LYS A 5 12.93 -27.35 9.40
N VAL A 6 13.18 -26.19 8.79
CA VAL A 6 12.15 -25.44 8.08
C VAL A 6 11.81 -26.22 6.82
N THR A 7 10.71 -26.99 6.89
CA THR A 7 10.21 -27.81 5.78
C THR A 7 9.51 -26.97 4.73
N GLU A 8 8.86 -25.90 5.15
CA GLU A 8 8.01 -25.04 4.30
C GLU A 8 8.69 -23.73 3.90
N ALA A 9 8.08 -22.97 2.99
CA ALA A 9 8.56 -21.65 2.64
C ALA A 9 8.22 -20.65 3.77
N LEU A 10 9.18 -19.85 4.18
CA LEU A 10 9.01 -18.73 5.10
C LEU A 10 8.92 -17.43 4.30
N VAL A 11 7.85 -16.66 4.52
CA VAL A 11 7.71 -15.32 3.94
C VAL A 11 8.01 -14.30 5.03
N LEU A 12 8.95 -13.40 4.78
CA LEU A 12 9.23 -12.23 5.61
C LEU A 12 8.73 -10.98 4.89
N CYS A 13 7.70 -10.35 5.46
CA CYS A 13 7.17 -9.08 4.98
C CYS A 13 7.72 -7.95 5.84
N ILE A 14 8.29 -6.94 5.20
CA ILE A 14 8.78 -5.71 5.84
C ILE A 14 7.94 -4.58 5.26
N ASP A 15 7.07 -4.04 6.10
CA ASP A 15 6.23 -2.90 5.75
C ASP A 15 6.94 -1.59 6.09
N ASN A 16 6.61 -0.52 5.37
CA ASN A 16 7.16 0.83 5.55
C ASN A 16 8.69 0.87 5.70
N ILE A 17 9.43 0.13 4.85
CA ILE A 17 10.90 0.10 4.93
C ILE A 17 11.51 1.49 4.72
N ASP A 18 10.79 2.40 4.09
CA ASP A 18 11.21 3.78 3.88
C ASP A 18 11.47 4.55 5.19
N LEU A 19 10.85 4.15 6.30
CA LEU A 19 11.07 4.75 7.62
C LEU A 19 12.50 4.61 8.12
N ILE A 20 13.22 3.55 7.72
CA ILE A 20 14.61 3.38 8.14
C ILE A 20 15.59 4.21 7.32
N PHE A 21 15.18 4.71 6.14
CA PHE A 21 16.10 5.36 5.21
C PHE A 21 16.81 6.61 5.75
N PRO A 22 16.19 7.47 6.59
CA PRO A 22 16.87 8.60 7.21
C PRO A 22 17.97 8.20 8.22
N HIS A 23 18.02 6.92 8.61
CA HIS A 23 18.93 6.42 9.63
C HIS A 23 20.18 5.76 9.01
N PRO A 24 21.38 5.90 9.62
CA PRO A 24 22.61 5.28 9.11
C PRO A 24 22.54 3.76 8.94
N ILE A 25 21.67 3.09 9.70
CA ILE A 25 21.47 1.63 9.61
C ILE A 25 20.83 1.18 8.29
N ALA A 26 20.25 2.09 7.51
CA ALA A 26 19.55 1.76 6.27
C ALA A 26 20.44 0.99 5.30
N GLU A 27 21.69 1.43 5.13
CA GLU A 27 22.63 0.81 4.19
C GLU A 27 22.91 -0.65 4.57
N ASP A 28 23.38 -0.87 5.80
CA ASP A 28 23.66 -2.21 6.34
C ASP A 28 22.44 -3.13 6.30
N PHE A 29 21.25 -2.60 6.63
CA PHE A 29 20.02 -3.35 6.62
C PHE A 29 19.61 -3.76 5.19
N LEU A 30 19.71 -2.85 4.23
CA LEU A 30 19.38 -3.14 2.84
C LEU A 30 20.38 -4.15 2.22
N GLU A 31 21.67 -4.03 2.56
CA GLU A 31 22.69 -4.98 2.16
C GLU A 31 22.46 -6.38 2.74
N LEU A 32 21.98 -6.48 3.98
CA LEU A 32 21.58 -7.74 4.61
C LEU A 32 20.46 -8.43 3.83
N LEU A 33 19.37 -7.72 3.52
CA LEU A 33 18.26 -8.26 2.73
C LEU A 33 18.73 -8.73 1.35
N ARG A 34 19.68 -7.99 0.75
CA ARG A 34 20.25 -8.35 -0.56
C ARG A 34 21.04 -9.64 -0.46
N SER A 35 21.87 -9.75 0.57
CA SER A 35 22.67 -10.95 0.84
C SER A 35 21.78 -12.19 1.01
N TRP A 36 20.64 -12.05 1.68
CA TRP A 36 19.65 -13.12 1.81
C TRP A 36 19.04 -13.51 0.45
N HIS A 37 18.63 -12.53 -0.35
CA HIS A 37 18.10 -12.76 -1.69
C HIS A 37 19.12 -13.45 -2.62
N GLU A 38 20.36 -12.97 -2.67
CA GLU A 38 21.43 -13.58 -3.50
C GLU A 38 21.85 -14.97 -2.99
N THR A 39 21.74 -15.22 -1.69
CA THR A 39 21.98 -16.54 -1.11
C THR A 39 20.86 -17.52 -1.48
N ALA A 40 19.60 -17.06 -1.55
CA ALA A 40 18.47 -17.86 -2.00
C ALA A 40 18.64 -18.38 -3.44
N LYS A 41 19.29 -17.62 -4.32
CA LYS A 41 19.59 -18.10 -5.69
C LYS A 41 20.48 -19.34 -5.72
N ARG A 42 21.38 -19.49 -4.74
CA ARG A 42 22.44 -20.52 -4.73
C ARG A 42 22.19 -21.66 -3.74
N LYS A 43 21.61 -21.40 -2.56
CA LYS A 43 21.44 -22.38 -1.48
C LYS A 43 19.99 -22.85 -1.36
N ASN A 44 19.78 -24.17 -1.46
CA ASN A 44 18.44 -24.78 -1.43
C ASN A 44 17.64 -24.47 -0.16
N LEU A 45 18.30 -24.34 1.00
CA LEU A 45 17.63 -23.94 2.24
C LEU A 45 17.09 -22.50 2.14
N TRP A 46 17.87 -21.60 1.53
CA TRP A 46 17.52 -20.18 1.42
C TRP A 46 16.46 -19.91 0.35
N LYS A 47 16.29 -20.79 -0.64
CA LYS A 47 15.14 -20.73 -1.59
C LYS A 47 13.78 -20.76 -0.90
N LYS A 48 13.73 -21.23 0.35
CA LYS A 48 12.52 -21.24 1.16
C LYS A 48 12.21 -19.88 1.78
N LEU A 49 13.19 -18.96 1.87
CA LEU A 49 12.97 -17.60 2.33
C LEU A 49 12.47 -16.74 1.16
N ARG A 50 11.28 -16.15 1.32
CA ARG A 50 10.70 -15.17 0.40
C ARG A 50 10.64 -13.83 1.12
N LEU A 51 11.13 -12.78 0.47
CA LEU A 51 11.11 -11.42 1.02
C LEU A 51 10.03 -10.62 0.29
N ILE A 52 9.20 -9.91 1.05
CA ILE A 52 8.30 -8.87 0.56
C ILE A 52 8.71 -7.58 1.25
N VAL A 53 9.03 -6.56 0.46
CA VAL A 53 9.45 -5.26 0.96
C VAL A 53 8.47 -4.23 0.40
N VAL A 54 7.82 -3.49 1.29
CA VAL A 54 6.82 -2.48 0.95
C VAL A 54 7.38 -1.11 1.29
N HIS A 55 7.23 -0.15 0.37
CA HIS A 55 7.66 1.22 0.56
C HIS A 55 6.68 2.19 -0.11
N SER A 56 6.56 3.38 0.45
CA SER A 56 5.86 4.50 -0.19
C SER A 56 6.81 5.19 -1.19
N THR A 57 6.31 5.64 -2.34
CA THR A 57 7.12 6.22 -3.44
C THR A 57 7.75 7.58 -3.12
N GLU A 58 7.53 8.14 -1.93
CA GLU A 58 7.98 9.49 -1.57
C GLU A 58 9.45 9.59 -1.16
N VAL A 59 10.11 8.48 -0.80
CA VAL A 59 11.48 8.54 -0.29
C VAL A 59 12.48 8.12 -1.35
N TYR A 60 12.73 9.04 -2.30
CA TYR A 60 13.92 9.03 -3.15
C TYR A 60 15.16 9.35 -2.29
N ILE A 61 15.56 8.42 -1.41
CA ILE A 61 16.96 8.38 -1.02
C ILE A 61 17.71 7.94 -2.26
N ARG A 62 18.68 8.74 -2.69
CA ARG A 62 19.67 8.32 -3.69
C ARG A 62 20.53 7.22 -3.08
N LEU A 63 19.96 6.03 -2.91
CA LEU A 63 20.71 4.82 -2.64
C LEU A 63 21.65 4.65 -3.84
N ASN A 64 22.95 4.45 -3.58
CA ASN A 64 23.91 4.23 -4.65
C ASN A 64 23.39 3.12 -5.58
N THR A 65 23.59 3.27 -6.89
CA THR A 65 23.08 2.35 -7.93
C THR A 65 23.43 0.89 -7.68
N HIS A 66 24.48 0.63 -6.92
CA HIS A 66 24.97 -0.70 -6.58
C HIS A 66 24.27 -1.32 -5.35
N GLN A 67 23.47 -0.55 -4.60
CA GLN A 67 22.82 -0.92 -3.34
C GLN A 67 21.29 -1.04 -3.44
N SER A 68 20.69 -0.71 -4.59
CA SER A 68 19.24 -0.79 -4.74
C SER A 68 18.73 -2.24 -4.68
N LEU A 69 18.14 -2.62 -3.55
CA LEU A 69 17.28 -3.81 -3.42
C LEU A 69 16.13 -3.79 -4.44
N PHE A 70 15.69 -2.60 -4.80
CA PHE A 70 14.58 -2.35 -5.72
C PHE A 70 14.90 -2.80 -7.16
N ASN A 71 16.18 -2.99 -7.50
CA ASN A 71 16.60 -3.49 -8.81
C ASN A 71 16.77 -5.02 -8.89
N VAL A 72 16.58 -5.74 -7.77
CA VAL A 72 16.88 -7.19 -7.70
C VAL A 72 15.62 -8.05 -7.52
N GLY A 73 14.55 -7.47 -6.97
CA GLY A 73 13.24 -8.11 -6.82
C GLY A 73 12.32 -7.89 -8.03
N LYS A 74 11.13 -8.51 -7.98
CA LYS A 74 10.04 -8.19 -8.90
C LYS A 74 9.21 -7.04 -8.30
N PRO A 75 9.22 -5.83 -8.89
CA PRO A 75 8.37 -4.74 -8.40
C PRO A 75 6.89 -5.07 -8.65
N ILE A 76 6.05 -4.72 -7.68
CA ILE A 76 4.59 -4.72 -7.82
C ILE A 76 4.15 -3.30 -7.52
N GLU A 77 3.66 -2.61 -8.55
CA GLU A 77 3.08 -1.29 -8.39
C GLU A 77 1.62 -1.43 -7.95
N LEU A 78 1.22 -0.61 -6.99
CA LEU A 78 -0.15 -0.50 -6.49
C LEU A 78 -0.70 0.87 -6.92
N PRO A 79 -1.20 0.99 -8.17
CA PRO A 79 -1.75 2.25 -8.63
C PRO A 79 -3.08 2.54 -7.92
N GLU A 80 -3.51 3.79 -8.03
CA GLU A 80 -4.89 4.16 -7.72
C GLU A 80 -5.89 3.31 -8.49
N PHE A 81 -7.08 3.13 -7.90
CA PHE A 81 -8.18 2.43 -8.53
C PHE A 81 -8.70 3.19 -9.74
N ASN A 82 -8.89 2.47 -10.84
CA ASN A 82 -9.68 2.99 -11.95
C ASN A 82 -11.18 2.97 -11.62
N LEU A 83 -12.00 3.66 -12.42
CA LEU A 83 -13.45 3.79 -12.20
C LEU A 83 -14.17 2.44 -12.02
N GLU A 84 -13.75 1.41 -12.75
CA GLU A 84 -14.32 0.07 -12.67
C GLU A 84 -13.97 -0.62 -11.34
N GLN A 85 -12.75 -0.43 -10.84
CA GLN A 85 -12.35 -0.89 -9.50
C GLN A 85 -13.08 -0.12 -8.39
N VAL A 86 -13.32 1.18 -8.56
CA VAL A 86 -14.16 1.96 -7.62
C VAL A 86 -15.59 1.42 -7.61
N ARG A 87 -16.17 1.11 -8.78
CA ARG A 87 -17.49 0.47 -8.87
C ARG A 87 -17.52 -0.86 -8.12
N GLN A 88 -16.55 -1.74 -8.38
CA GLN A 88 -16.44 -3.03 -7.68
C GLN A 88 -16.31 -2.85 -6.15
N LEU A 89 -15.56 -1.84 -5.71
CA LEU A 89 -15.46 -1.50 -4.29
C LEU A 89 -16.82 -1.06 -3.73
N THR A 90 -17.57 -0.21 -4.43
CA THR A 90 -18.90 0.24 -3.97
C THR A 90 -19.89 -0.93 -3.85
N GLU A 91 -19.84 -1.89 -4.80
CA GLU A 91 -20.63 -3.11 -4.77
C GLU A 91 -20.24 -4.03 -3.60
N ALA A 92 -18.95 -4.15 -3.29
CA ALA A 92 -18.47 -4.88 -2.11
C ALA A 92 -18.98 -4.27 -0.79
N TYR A 93 -19.14 -2.94 -0.76
CA TYR A 93 -19.76 -2.19 0.34
C TYR A 93 -21.30 -2.27 0.32
N LYS A 94 -21.88 -2.96 -0.67
CA LYS A 94 -23.33 -3.07 -0.91
C LYS A 94 -24.01 -1.71 -1.11
N LEU A 95 -23.26 -0.73 -1.58
CA LEU A 95 -23.74 0.58 -1.97
C LEU A 95 -24.03 0.57 -3.47
N ASN A 96 -25.30 0.62 -3.85
CA ASN A 96 -25.73 0.64 -5.25
C ASN A 96 -25.60 2.07 -5.84
N LEU A 97 -24.38 2.60 -5.86
CA LEU A 97 -24.10 3.91 -6.44
C LEU A 97 -24.26 3.87 -7.96
N GLN A 98 -24.88 4.90 -8.53
CA GLN A 98 -24.95 5.08 -9.98
C GLN A 98 -23.60 5.53 -10.55
N VAL A 99 -23.40 5.36 -11.85
CA VAL A 99 -22.12 5.70 -12.51
C VAL A 99 -21.76 7.17 -12.31
N GLU A 100 -22.75 8.07 -12.30
CA GLU A 100 -22.57 9.50 -12.05
C GLU A 100 -22.05 9.76 -10.63
N GLN A 101 -22.56 9.01 -9.65
CA GLN A 101 -22.14 9.12 -8.25
C GLN A 101 -20.71 8.60 -8.03
N ILE A 102 -20.37 7.49 -8.69
CA ILE A 102 -19.01 6.93 -8.67
C ILE A 102 -18.04 7.92 -9.32
N THR A 103 -18.44 8.55 -10.43
CA THR A 103 -17.64 9.58 -11.11
C THR A 103 -17.42 10.77 -10.18
N GLN A 104 -18.46 11.30 -9.54
CA GLN A 104 -18.34 12.41 -8.58
C GLN A 104 -17.42 12.09 -7.39
N LEU A 105 -17.48 10.85 -6.87
CA LEU A 105 -16.60 10.43 -5.79
C LEU A 105 -15.15 10.33 -6.27
N THR A 106 -14.93 9.77 -7.46
CA THR A 106 -13.61 9.64 -8.09
C THR A 106 -13.03 11.01 -8.45
N ASP A 107 -13.84 11.98 -8.88
CA ASP A 107 -13.39 13.36 -9.15
C ASP A 107 -12.92 14.07 -7.88
N LEU A 108 -13.46 13.70 -6.71
CA LEU A 108 -13.10 14.30 -5.43
C LEU A 108 -11.79 13.75 -4.86
N VAL A 109 -11.60 12.42 -4.89
CA VAL A 109 -10.49 11.75 -4.20
C VAL A 109 -9.59 10.92 -5.11
N GLY A 110 -9.79 11.01 -6.43
CA GLY A 110 -9.14 10.14 -7.39
C GLY A 110 -9.53 8.68 -7.19
N GLY A 111 -8.60 7.78 -7.48
CA GLY A 111 -8.74 6.36 -7.19
C GLY A 111 -8.11 5.94 -5.86
N HIS A 112 -7.87 6.88 -4.94
CA HIS A 112 -7.09 6.63 -3.72
C HIS A 112 -7.81 5.63 -2.78
N PRO A 113 -7.32 4.38 -2.62
CA PRO A 113 -8.07 3.31 -1.96
C PRO A 113 -8.51 3.65 -0.53
N PHE A 114 -7.64 4.31 0.24
CA PHE A 114 -7.96 4.71 1.61
C PHE A 114 -9.06 5.78 1.67
N LEU A 115 -9.04 6.78 0.79
CA LEU A 115 -10.03 7.87 0.82
C LEU A 115 -11.40 7.39 0.33
N LEU A 116 -11.39 6.45 -0.62
CA LEU A 116 -12.58 5.75 -1.05
C LEU A 116 -13.17 4.90 0.08
N ASP A 117 -12.35 4.11 0.78
CA ASP A 117 -12.81 3.34 1.96
C ASP A 117 -13.46 4.24 3.01
N GLU A 118 -12.82 5.36 3.34
CA GLU A 118 -13.35 6.30 4.33
C GLU A 118 -14.71 6.89 3.91
N ALA A 119 -14.89 7.25 2.63
CA ALA A 119 -16.18 7.71 2.12
C ALA A 119 -17.26 6.62 2.18
N LEU A 120 -16.96 5.41 1.71
CA LEU A 120 -17.93 4.33 1.66
C LEU A 120 -18.31 3.85 3.07
N SER A 121 -17.33 3.73 3.96
CA SER A 121 -17.54 3.42 5.38
C SER A 121 -18.41 4.47 6.08
N TYR A 122 -18.21 5.76 5.76
CA TYR A 122 -19.08 6.83 6.26
C TYR A 122 -20.53 6.67 5.79
N LEU A 123 -20.74 6.39 4.50
CA LEU A 123 -22.08 6.21 3.92
C LEU A 123 -22.83 5.01 4.53
N ILE A 124 -22.12 3.92 4.84
CA ILE A 124 -22.73 2.76 5.52
C ILE A 124 -23.12 3.11 6.96
N SER A 125 -22.23 3.79 7.69
CA SER A 125 -22.45 4.11 9.10
C SER A 125 -23.52 5.19 9.32
N HIS A 126 -23.78 6.03 8.32
CA HIS A 126 -24.74 7.13 8.40
C HIS A 126 -25.84 6.98 7.35
N GLN A 127 -26.80 6.07 7.59
CA GLN A 127 -27.89 5.78 6.65
C GLN A 127 -28.76 6.98 6.23
N ASN A 128 -28.77 8.05 7.03
CA ASN A 128 -29.47 9.30 6.70
C ASN A 128 -28.63 10.29 5.89
N SER A 129 -27.33 10.03 5.71
CA SER A 129 -26.42 10.89 4.96
C SER A 129 -26.39 10.47 3.50
N THR A 130 -26.47 11.46 2.62
CA THR A 130 -26.36 11.23 1.17
C THR A 130 -24.94 11.47 0.68
N LEU A 131 -24.57 10.83 -0.44
CA LEU A 131 -23.31 11.14 -1.12
C LEU A 131 -23.19 12.63 -1.45
N SER A 132 -24.28 13.30 -1.85
CA SER A 132 -24.26 14.74 -2.13
C SER A 132 -23.86 15.58 -0.91
N GLU A 133 -24.30 15.21 0.29
CA GLU A 133 -23.92 15.90 1.53
C GLU A 133 -22.47 15.62 1.90
N LEU A 134 -22.01 14.38 1.71
CA LEU A 134 -20.60 14.00 1.88
C LEU A 134 -19.73 14.84 0.97
N LEU A 135 -20.01 14.88 -0.34
CA LEU A 135 -19.23 15.63 -1.32
C LEU A 135 -19.14 17.13 -0.99
N LYS A 136 -20.21 17.71 -0.43
CA LYS A 136 -20.21 19.12 0.01
C LYS A 136 -19.36 19.37 1.24
N LYS A 137 -19.35 18.44 2.20
CA LYS A 137 -18.62 18.59 3.48
C LYS A 137 -17.16 18.15 3.36
N ALA A 138 -16.86 17.19 2.50
CA ALA A 138 -15.56 16.56 2.33
C ALA A 138 -14.38 17.53 2.16
N PRO A 139 -14.46 18.63 1.36
CA PRO A 139 -13.35 19.57 1.22
C PRO A 139 -13.23 20.57 2.38
N THR A 140 -14.05 20.44 3.44
CA THR A 140 -14.07 21.37 4.57
C THR A 140 -13.37 20.79 5.79
N ASN A 141 -12.99 21.64 6.75
CA ASN A 141 -12.46 21.21 8.05
C ASN A 141 -13.45 20.39 8.91
N ALA A 142 -14.71 20.30 8.49
CA ALA A 142 -15.74 19.46 9.12
C ALA A 142 -16.02 18.17 8.31
N GLY A 143 -15.30 17.97 7.19
CA GLY A 143 -15.40 16.81 6.33
C GLY A 143 -14.68 15.58 6.88
N ILE A 144 -15.00 14.43 6.30
CA ILE A 144 -14.39 13.15 6.67
C ILE A 144 -12.87 13.16 6.43
N TYR A 145 -12.42 13.82 5.35
CA TYR A 145 -11.00 13.86 4.98
C TYR A 145 -10.15 14.87 5.75
N ARG A 146 -10.64 15.42 6.87
CA ARG A 146 -9.92 16.46 7.63
C ARG A 146 -8.50 16.03 7.99
N SER A 147 -8.30 14.78 8.41
CA SER A 147 -6.98 14.24 8.77
C SER A 147 -5.99 14.19 7.60
N HIS A 148 -6.49 14.24 6.36
CA HIS A 148 -5.70 14.17 5.12
C HIS A 148 -5.48 15.54 4.46
N LEU A 149 -6.23 16.56 4.88
CA LEU A 149 -6.16 17.93 4.35
C LEU A 149 -5.31 18.88 5.21
N GLN A 150 -4.66 18.36 6.27
CA GLN A 150 -3.83 19.13 7.21
C GLN A 150 -2.34 18.91 7.00
#